data_AF-A0A842Y6J1-F1
#
_entry.id   AF-A0A842Y6J1-F1
#
_cell.length_a   1.000
_cell.length_b   1.000
_cell.length_c   1.000
_cell.angle_alpha   90.00
_cell.angle_beta   90.00
_cell.angle_gamma   90.00
#
_symmetry.space_group_name_H-M   'P 1'
#
loop_
_entity.id
_entity.type
_entity.pdbx_description
1 polymer ?
#
loop_
_entity_poly.entity_id
_entity_poly.type
_entity_poly.pdbx_seq_one_letter_code
_entity_poly.pdbx_strand_id
1 'polypeptide(L)'
;MTLFNINMRKDVVRVEKKEETLACALCGYTASGKFVGDICPKCGLTYWKCVNCGYTITAATLPDVCPHCEKKCDFENITCYTPECGGPGHIDPRL
;
A
#
# COMPACT_ATOMS: atom_id res chain seq x y z
N MET A 1 -19.05 60.31 -9.60
CA MET A 1 -19.70 59.25 -8.80
C MET A 1 -20.73 58.60 -9.72
N THR A 2 -20.68 57.34 -10.12
CA THR A 2 -20.45 56.15 -9.29
C THR A 2 -19.94 55.02 -10.20
N LEU A 3 -18.80 54.42 -9.82
CA LEU A 3 -18.33 53.14 -10.34
C LEU A 3 -19.10 51.99 -9.67
N PHE A 4 -19.05 50.83 -10.32
CA PHE A 4 -19.18 49.45 -9.79
C PHE A 4 -20.41 48.63 -10.21
N ASN A 5 -20.14 47.82 -11.24
CA ASN A 5 -20.47 46.40 -11.43
C ASN A 5 -21.20 45.68 -10.29
N ILE A 6 -22.26 44.95 -10.63
CA ILE A 6 -22.92 44.00 -9.73
C ILE A 6 -23.02 42.62 -10.41
N ASN A 7 -22.23 41.69 -9.84
CA ASN A 7 -22.44 40.24 -9.71
C ASN A 7 -22.70 39.36 -10.96
N MET A 8 -21.63 38.73 -11.43
CA MET A 8 -21.69 37.33 -11.89
C MET A 8 -21.44 36.40 -10.70
N ARG A 9 -22.50 35.98 -9.99
CA ARG A 9 -22.42 34.84 -9.06
C ARG A 9 -22.47 33.54 -9.85
N LYS A 10 -21.30 33.00 -10.18
CA LYS A 10 -21.12 31.56 -10.46
C LYS A 10 -19.77 31.14 -9.89
N ASP A 11 -19.71 31.03 -8.57
CA ASP A 11 -18.67 30.26 -7.90
C ASP A 11 -18.95 28.77 -8.15
N VAL A 12 -18.66 28.33 -9.38
CA VAL A 12 -18.37 26.93 -9.66
C VAL A 12 -17.07 26.65 -8.92
N VAL A 13 -17.19 26.21 -7.67
CA VAL A 13 -16.08 25.61 -6.93
C VAL A 13 -15.69 24.36 -7.70
N ARG A 14 -14.74 24.54 -8.62
CA ARG A 14 -14.09 23.43 -9.32
C ARG A 14 -13.26 22.73 -8.25
N VAL A 15 -13.80 21.63 -7.72
CA VAL A 15 -13.03 20.69 -6.88
C VAL A 15 -11.85 20.24 -7.73
N GLU A 16 -10.68 20.83 -7.49
CA GLU A 16 -9.42 20.38 -8.04
C GLU A 16 -9.13 19.00 -7.44
N LYS A 17 -9.49 17.94 -8.17
CA LYS A 17 -9.07 16.58 -7.84
C LYS A 17 -7.55 16.56 -7.95
N LYS A 18 -6.86 16.75 -6.83
CA LYS A 18 -5.42 16.55 -6.72
C LYS A 18 -5.16 15.08 -7.02
N GLU A 19 -4.74 14.82 -8.25
CA GLU A 19 -4.32 13.51 -8.71
C GLU A 19 -2.98 13.21 -8.04
N GLU A 20 -3.03 12.77 -6.78
CA GLU A 20 -1.85 12.44 -5.99
C GLU A 20 -1.24 11.15 -6.55
N THR A 21 -0.16 11.31 -7.33
CA THR A 21 0.65 10.20 -7.81
C THR A 21 1.40 9.62 -6.61
N LEU A 22 1.08 8.40 -6.19
CA LEU A 22 1.77 7.72 -5.09
C LEU A 22 2.88 6.82 -5.66
N ALA A 23 4.06 6.91 -5.08
CA ALA A 23 5.19 6.05 -5.38
C ALA A 23 5.25 4.90 -4.36
N CYS A 24 5.41 3.66 -4.84
CA CYS A 24 5.69 2.52 -3.99
C CYS A 24 7.05 2.70 -3.30
N ALA A 25 7.09 2.67 -1.97
CA ALA A 25 8.32 2.81 -1.19
C ALA A 25 9.36 1.70 -1.44
N LEU A 26 8.93 0.56 -2.01
CA LEU A 26 9.78 -0.62 -2.20
C LEU A 26 10.42 -0.68 -3.59
N CYS A 27 9.70 -0.31 -4.65
CA CYS A 27 10.19 -0.41 -6.03
C CYS A 27 10.14 0.91 -6.83
N GLY A 28 9.63 1.99 -6.24
CA GLY A 28 9.50 3.30 -6.89
C GLY A 28 8.41 3.39 -7.96
N TYR A 29 7.55 2.38 -8.08
CA TYR A 29 6.42 2.44 -9.04
C TYR A 29 5.43 3.54 -8.67
N THR A 30 5.19 4.46 -9.61
CA THR A 30 4.25 5.57 -9.45
C THR A 30 2.92 5.26 -10.13
N ALA A 31 1.80 5.49 -9.46
CA ALA A 31 0.47 5.40 -10.07
C ALA A 31 -0.42 6.59 -9.66
N SER A 32 -1.28 7.03 -10.58
CA SER A 32 -2.34 8.00 -10.31
C SER A 32 -3.49 7.33 -9.53
N GLY A 33 -3.30 7.13 -8.23
CA GLY A 33 -4.30 6.51 -7.35
C GLY A 33 -3.68 5.80 -6.15
N LYS A 34 -4.48 5.60 -5.09
CA LYS A 34 -4.10 4.76 -3.97
C LYS A 34 -4.07 3.30 -4.41
N PHE A 35 -2.99 2.59 -4.10
CA PHE A 35 -2.92 1.14 -4.25
C PHE A 35 -4.06 0.47 -3.47
N VAL A 36 -4.52 -0.72 -3.91
CA VAL A 36 -5.52 -1.49 -3.15
C VAL A 36 -4.81 -2.10 -1.94
N GLY A 37 -4.89 -1.43 -0.79
CA GLY A 37 -3.97 -1.68 0.34
C GLY A 37 -2.54 -1.23 0.01
N ASP A 38 -1.52 -1.84 0.61
CA ASP A 38 -0.09 -1.55 0.32
C ASP A 38 0.49 -2.38 -0.85
N ILE A 39 -0.39 -3.04 -1.61
CA ILE A 39 0.02 -3.97 -2.65
C ILE A 39 0.29 -3.19 -3.94
N CYS A 40 1.56 -3.00 -4.23
CA CYS A 40 2.00 -2.41 -5.49
C CYS A 40 1.76 -3.41 -6.64
N PRO A 41 1.05 -3.02 -7.72
CA PRO A 41 0.76 -3.91 -8.84
C PRO A 41 2.01 -4.29 -9.65
N LYS A 42 3.12 -3.56 -9.48
CA LYS A 42 4.38 -3.86 -10.16
C LYS A 42 5.21 -4.91 -9.42
N CYS A 43 5.35 -4.81 -8.10
CA CYS A 43 6.22 -5.71 -7.36
C CYS A 43 5.49 -6.81 -6.58
N GLY A 44 4.17 -6.71 -6.34
CA GLY A 44 3.37 -7.78 -5.72
C GLY A 44 3.90 -8.27 -4.36
N LEU A 45 4.67 -7.44 -3.66
CA LEU A 45 5.34 -7.82 -2.43
C LEU A 45 4.31 -8.07 -1.32
N THR A 46 4.39 -9.27 -0.75
CA THR A 46 3.47 -9.80 0.25
C THR A 46 4.27 -10.10 1.52
N TYR A 47 3.68 -9.87 2.69
CA TYR A 47 4.25 -10.29 3.97
C TYR A 47 3.91 -11.75 4.24
N TRP A 48 4.93 -12.52 4.58
CA TRP A 48 4.84 -13.94 4.81
C TRP A 48 5.44 -14.30 6.16
N LYS A 49 4.81 -15.22 6.89
CA LYS A 49 5.29 -15.76 8.16
C LYS A 49 5.60 -17.24 8.02
N CYS A 50 6.81 -17.65 8.38
CA CYS A 50 7.16 -19.06 8.43
C CYS A 50 6.32 -19.75 9.53
N VAL A 51 5.54 -20.78 9.18
CA VAL A 51 4.71 -21.49 10.17
C VAL A 51 5.52 -22.28 11.20
N ASN A 52 6.77 -22.63 10.86
CA ASN A 52 7.63 -23.42 11.76
C ASN A 52 8.35 -22.57 12.82
N CYS A 53 8.87 -21.40 12.44
CA CYS A 53 9.70 -20.58 13.33
C CYS A 53 9.20 -19.15 13.57
N GLY A 54 8.12 -18.73 12.91
CA GLY A 54 7.56 -17.40 13.04
C GLY A 54 8.33 -16.29 12.31
N TYR A 55 9.40 -16.61 11.58
CA TYR A 55 10.16 -15.63 10.82
C TYR A 55 9.31 -14.95 9.74
N THR A 56 9.30 -13.62 9.73
CA THR A 56 8.58 -12.81 8.75
C THR A 56 9.49 -12.38 7.61
N ILE A 57 9.04 -12.59 6.37
CA ILE A 57 9.72 -12.16 5.16
C ILE A 57 8.77 -11.42 4.23
N THR A 58 9.26 -10.39 3.55
CA THR A 58 8.52 -9.69 2.50
C THR A 58 9.06 -10.12 1.15
N ALA A 59 8.25 -10.83 0.36
CA ALA A 59 8.67 -11.36 -0.93
C ALA A 59 7.49 -11.55 -1.88
N ALA A 60 7.76 -11.43 -3.18
CA ALA A 60 6.80 -11.80 -4.23
C ALA A 60 6.84 -13.30 -4.52
N THR A 61 8.00 -13.92 -4.28
CA THR A 61 8.23 -15.36 -4.44
C THR A 61 8.89 -15.88 -3.19
N LEU A 62 8.30 -16.91 -2.60
CA LEU A 62 8.78 -17.54 -1.38
C LEU A 62 9.95 -18.49 -1.68
N PRO A 63 10.95 -18.59 -0.78
CA PRO A 63 11.98 -19.61 -0.87
C PRO A 63 11.45 -20.98 -0.44
N ASP A 64 11.96 -22.06 -1.04
CA ASP A 64 11.67 -23.44 -0.60
C ASP A 64 12.18 -23.73 0.81
N VAL A 65 13.22 -23.01 1.25
CA VAL A 65 13.88 -23.17 2.54
C VAL A 65 13.82 -21.85 3.30
N CYS A 66 13.37 -21.90 4.55
CA CYS A 66 13.31 -20.72 5.39
C CYS A 66 14.73 -20.27 5.79
N PRO A 67 15.10 -19.00 5.55
CA PRO A 67 16.46 -18.51 5.83
C PRO A 67 16.77 -18.39 7.33
N HIS A 68 15.75 -18.49 8.20
CA HIS A 68 15.93 -18.38 9.64
C HIS A 68 16.07 -19.74 10.33
N CYS A 69 15.34 -20.76 9.87
CA CYS A 69 15.39 -22.09 10.49
C CYS A 69 16.00 -23.16 9.59
N GLU A 70 16.41 -22.80 8.38
CA GLU A 70 17.14 -23.64 7.40
C GLU A 70 16.43 -24.95 7.05
N LYS A 71 15.10 -24.98 7.23
CA LYS A 71 14.24 -26.12 6.92
C LYS A 71 13.29 -25.76 5.78
N LYS A 72 12.83 -26.79 5.06
CA LYS A 72 11.68 -26.64 4.18
C LYS A 72 10.46 -26.34 5.03
N CYS A 73 9.84 -25.19 4.79
CA CYS A 73 8.72 -24.70 5.58
C CYS A 73 7.70 -24.04 4.68
N ASP A 74 6.43 -24.23 5.03
CA ASP A 74 5.37 -23.41 4.46
C ASP A 74 5.44 -21.99 5.03
N PHE A 75 4.86 -21.06 4.29
CA PHE A 75 4.74 -19.66 4.68
C PHE A 75 3.29 -19.24 4.57
N GLU A 76 2.78 -18.68 5.66
CA GLU A 76 1.44 -18.12 5.72
C GLU A 76 1.47 -16.67 5.28
N ASN A 77 0.53 -16.28 4.43
CA ASN A 77 0.37 -14.89 4.02
C ASN A 77 -0.25 -14.10 5.16
N ILE A 78 0.52 -13.20 5.74
CA ILE A 78 0.12 -12.34 6.85
C ILE A 78 -0.02 -10.87 6.41
N THR A 79 -0.14 -10.66 5.10
CA THR A 79 -0.39 -9.32 4.55
C THR A 79 -1.75 -8.87 5.03
N CYS A 80 -1.78 -7.71 5.64
CA CYS A 80 -3.04 -7.11 6.00
C CYS A 80 -3.59 -6.34 4.79
N TYR A 81 -4.82 -6.68 4.40
CA TYR A 81 -5.50 -6.14 3.22
C TYR A 81 -6.46 -5.00 3.56
N THR A 82 -6.47 -4.57 4.82
CA THR A 82 -7.32 -3.48 5.27
C THR A 82 -6.57 -2.16 5.19
N PRO A 83 -7.22 -1.05 4.83
CA PRO A 83 -6.54 0.24 4.68
C PRO A 83 -5.96 0.82 5.98
N GLU A 84 -6.26 0.21 7.13
CA GLU A 84 -5.79 0.61 8.46
C GLU A 84 -4.60 -0.23 8.96
N CYS A 85 -4.25 -1.27 8.21
CA CYS A 85 -3.36 -2.33 8.65
C CYS A 85 -2.69 -2.88 7.39
N GLY A 86 -1.45 -2.45 7.20
CA GLY A 86 -0.66 -2.68 6.01
C GLY A 86 0.46 -1.64 5.99
N GLY A 87 1.69 -2.10 5.77
CA GLY A 87 2.89 -1.28 5.82
C GLY A 87 3.95 -1.83 6.78
N PRO A 88 5.15 -1.23 6.79
CA PRO A 88 6.27 -1.70 7.60
C PRO A 88 5.91 -1.70 9.09
N GLY A 89 5.82 -2.88 9.70
CA GLY A 89 5.49 -3.04 11.12
C GLY A 89 4.00 -3.24 11.45
N HIS A 90 3.10 -3.18 10.46
CA HIS A 90 1.67 -3.46 10.63
C HIS A 90 1.33 -4.83 10.01
N ILE A 91 1.48 -5.89 10.81
CA ILE A 91 1.04 -7.25 10.49
C ILE A 91 -0.42 -7.41 10.93
N ASP A 92 -1.20 -8.25 10.24
CA ASP A 92 -2.57 -8.58 10.67
C ASP A 92 -2.55 -9.10 12.12
N PRO A 93 -3.20 -8.41 13.09
CA PRO A 93 -3.17 -8.79 14.49
C PRO A 93 -3.90 -10.12 14.79
N ARG A 94 -4.58 -10.71 13.80
CA ARG A 94 -5.30 -11.99 13.95
C ARG A 94 -4.44 -13.22 13.64
N LEU A 95 -3.22 -13.04 13.12
CA LEU A 95 -2.33 -14.12 12.65
C LEU A 95 -1.06 -14.25 13.48
#